data_AF-A0A162FXZ4-F1
#
_entry.id   AF-A0A162FXZ4-F1
#
_cell.length_a   1.000
_cell.length_b   1.000
_cell.length_c   1.000
_cell.angle_alpha   90.00
_cell.angle_beta   90.00
_cell.angle_gamma   90.00
#
_symmetry.space_group_name_H-M   'P 1'
#
loop_
_entity.id
_entity.type
_entity.pdbx_description
1 polymer ?
#
loop_
_entity_poly.entity_id
_entity_poly.type
_entity_poly.pdbx_seq_one_letter_code
_entity_poly.pdbx_strand_id
1 'polypeptide(L)'
;MKNATIGLIIGVLLVGGLSLYFLTDSQPGSDSFLRNAFVASTSQKEEPKQIEVNGDEPSNTEIHVSTEFRDWVKNSSESLHKSVESQEQTEALLRTKSLALSLQESQYLAQMALQASAPANTRIFSVYLLGLQAPHNLAAISAVLEAPLSFQEKPATHSPEETLAMQEKSLRRMAIEDLLKSFQKGELPREQIVQTFDKIPDAQLKKYAHTRLQELTK
;
A
#
# COMPACT_ATOMS: atom_id res chain seq x y z
N MET A 1 -18.95 -45.57 -37.14
CA MET A 1 -18.31 -44.23 -37.13
C MET A 1 -19.27 -43.16 -37.64
N LYS A 2 -20.37 -42.86 -36.92
CA LYS A 2 -21.36 -41.84 -37.34
C LYS A 2 -21.81 -40.88 -36.23
N ASN A 3 -21.24 -40.98 -35.02
CA ASN A 3 -21.71 -40.22 -33.85
C ASN A 3 -20.74 -39.11 -33.41
N ALA A 4 -19.62 -38.91 -34.12
CA ALA A 4 -18.63 -37.90 -33.75
C ALA A 4 -18.87 -36.51 -34.37
N THR A 5 -19.72 -36.41 -35.40
CA THR A 5 -19.89 -35.18 -36.18
C THR A 5 -20.97 -34.24 -35.65
N ILE A 6 -21.90 -34.75 -34.82
CA ILE A 6 -23.03 -33.95 -34.30
C ILE A 6 -22.62 -33.09 -33.09
N GLY A 7 -21.62 -33.53 -32.31
CA GLY A 7 -21.14 -32.78 -31.14
C GLY A 7 -20.39 -31.48 -31.47
N LEU A 8 -19.84 -31.35 -32.69
CA LEU A 8 -19.02 -30.21 -33.07
C LEU A 8 -19.84 -29.01 -33.57
N ILE A 9 -21.07 -29.22 -34.03
CA ILE A 9 -21.94 -28.15 -34.55
C ILE A 9 -22.62 -27.37 -33.40
N ILE A 10 -22.87 -28.02 -32.26
CA ILE A 10 -23.49 -27.37 -31.08
C ILE A 10 -22.48 -26.48 -30.34
N GLY A 11 -21.19 -26.80 -30.38
CA GLY A 11 -20.13 -26.01 -29.73
C GLY A 11 -19.86 -24.65 -30.38
N VAL A 12 -20.07 -24.51 -31.70
CA VAL A 12 -19.76 -23.26 -32.43
C VAL A 12 -20.90 -22.23 -32.29
N LEU A 13 -22.15 -22.66 -32.10
CA LEU A 13 -23.29 -21.75 -31.96
C LEU A 13 -23.37 -21.06 -30.59
N LEU A 14 -22.78 -21.64 -29.53
CA LEU A 14 -22.75 -21.02 -28.20
C LEU A 14 -21.64 -19.97 -28.03
N VAL A 15 -20.56 -20.04 -28.82
CA VAL A 15 -19.47 -19.05 -28.77
C VAL A 15 -19.82 -17.78 -29.56
N GLY A 16 -20.69 -17.87 -30.58
CA GLY A 16 -21.13 -16.71 -31.37
C GLY A 16 -22.17 -15.81 -30.66
N GLY A 17 -22.96 -16.34 -29.73
CA GLY A 17 -24.04 -15.60 -29.07
C GLY A 17 -23.61 -14.66 -27.94
N LEU A 18 -22.46 -14.91 -27.32
CA LEU A 18 -21.97 -14.11 -26.17
C LEU A 18 -21.12 -12.90 -26.58
N SER A 19 -20.71 -12.80 -27.84
CA SER A 19 -19.88 -11.68 -28.34
C SER A 19 -20.69 -10.44 -28.73
N LEU A 20 -22.03 -10.50 -28.73
CA LEU A 20 -22.90 -9.39 -29.13
C LEU A 20 -23.56 -8.64 -27.96
N TYR A 21 -23.31 -9.04 -26.71
CA TYR A 21 -23.88 -8.37 -25.53
C TYR A 21 -22.96 -7.33 -24.87
N PHE A 22 -21.75 -7.13 -25.39
CA PHE A 22 -20.76 -6.17 -24.85
C PHE A 22 -20.61 -4.88 -25.66
N LEU A 23 -21.52 -4.57 -26.58
CA LEU A 23 -21.42 -3.38 -27.45
C LEU A 23 -22.51 -2.32 -27.29
N THR A 24 -23.28 -2.33 -26.19
CA THR A 24 -24.26 -1.27 -25.94
C THR A 24 -24.15 -0.66 -24.54
N ASP A 25 -23.93 0.66 -24.57
CA ASP A 25 -24.08 1.68 -23.53
C ASP A 25 -23.01 1.82 -22.44
N SER A 26 -22.08 2.75 -22.68
CA SER A 26 -21.50 3.60 -21.64
C SER A 26 -21.28 5.00 -22.23
N GLN A 27 -22.29 5.87 -22.10
CA GLN A 27 -22.13 7.30 -22.37
C GLN A 27 -21.09 7.93 -21.43
N PRO A 28 -20.22 8.84 -21.90
CA PRO A 28 -19.41 9.68 -21.02
C PRO A 28 -20.22 10.92 -20.63
N GLY A 29 -20.65 11.00 -19.37
CA GLY A 29 -21.52 12.07 -18.86
C GLY A 29 -20.97 12.79 -17.63
N SER A 30 -20.30 13.93 -17.89
CA SER A 30 -20.17 15.13 -17.05
C SER A 30 -19.69 15.04 -15.58
N ASP A 31 -18.36 14.96 -15.38
CA ASP A 31 -17.70 15.44 -14.15
C ASP A 31 -17.03 16.82 -14.33
N SER A 32 -17.57 17.64 -15.23
CA SER A 32 -17.13 19.02 -15.44
C SER A 32 -17.69 20.02 -14.42
N PHE A 33 -18.47 19.57 -13.42
CA PHE A 33 -19.10 20.46 -12.43
C PHE A 33 -18.24 20.75 -11.20
N LEU A 34 -17.23 19.93 -10.89
CA LEU A 34 -16.37 20.11 -9.70
C LEU A 34 -15.10 20.95 -9.95
N ARG A 35 -14.85 21.40 -11.19
CA ARG A 35 -13.63 22.17 -11.53
C ARG A 35 -13.73 23.69 -11.34
N ASN A 36 -14.90 24.24 -11.02
CA ASN A 36 -15.10 25.70 -10.95
C ASN A 36 -15.27 26.27 -9.53
N ALA A 37 -15.05 25.49 -8.47
CA ALA A 37 -15.17 25.98 -7.09
C ALA A 37 -13.84 26.40 -6.42
N PHE A 38 -12.71 26.38 -7.13
CA PHE A 38 -11.39 26.67 -6.53
C PHE A 38 -10.56 27.72 -7.29
N VAL A 39 -11.22 28.69 -7.92
CA VAL A 39 -10.57 29.86 -8.53
C VAL A 39 -11.27 31.14 -8.07
N ALA A 40 -11.14 31.46 -6.77
CA ALA A 40 -11.45 32.79 -6.23
C ALA A 40 -10.84 33.00 -4.83
N SER A 41 -9.52 32.98 -4.74
CA SER A 41 -8.79 33.73 -3.71
C SER A 41 -7.34 33.92 -4.13
N THR A 42 -7.15 34.92 -5.00
CA THR A 42 -5.83 35.44 -5.35
C THR A 42 -5.86 36.94 -5.07
N SER A 43 -5.51 37.32 -3.85
CA SER A 43 -5.01 38.66 -3.52
C SER A 43 -4.49 38.68 -2.09
N GLN A 44 -3.19 38.41 -1.94
CA GLN A 44 -2.31 39.31 -1.21
C GLN A 44 -0.87 38.96 -1.55
N LYS A 45 -0.24 39.91 -2.24
CA LYS A 45 1.17 39.94 -2.61
C LYS A 45 1.92 40.53 -1.43
N GLU A 46 2.61 39.70 -0.66
CA GLU A 46 3.68 40.12 0.25
C GLU A 46 4.94 39.35 -0.13
N GLU A 47 5.98 40.09 -0.56
CA GLU A 47 7.34 39.59 -0.70
C GLU A 47 8.01 39.50 0.66
N PRO A 48 8.68 38.37 0.97
CA PRO A 48 9.79 38.39 1.89
C PRO A 48 11.10 37.95 1.21
N LYS A 49 12.01 38.92 1.17
CA LYS A 49 13.47 38.83 1.33
C LYS A 49 14.07 37.41 1.38
N GLN A 50 14.87 37.12 0.36
CA GLN A 50 15.74 35.95 0.27
C GLN A 50 16.72 35.90 1.45
N ILE A 51 16.66 34.82 2.22
CA ILE A 51 17.75 34.37 3.09
C ILE A 51 18.42 33.22 2.33
N GLU A 52 19.61 33.46 1.79
CA GLU A 52 20.50 32.40 1.34
C GLU A 52 20.90 31.56 2.56
N VAL A 53 20.34 30.36 2.66
CA VAL A 53 20.87 29.31 3.52
C VAL A 53 21.54 28.30 2.61
N ASN A 54 22.87 28.32 2.60
CA ASN A 54 23.70 27.18 2.20
C ASN A 54 23.25 25.98 3.03
N GLY A 55 22.47 25.10 2.43
CA GLY A 55 22.15 23.78 2.96
C GLY A 55 22.64 22.77 1.96
N ASP A 56 23.67 22.00 2.34
CA ASP A 56 24.02 20.76 1.66
C ASP A 56 22.73 19.94 1.48
N GLU A 57 22.28 19.85 0.22
CA GLU A 57 21.16 19.01 -0.17
C GLU A 57 21.47 17.58 0.29
N PRO A 58 20.62 16.95 1.13
CA PRO A 58 20.77 15.53 1.39
C PRO A 58 20.53 14.81 0.06
N SER A 59 21.57 14.19 -0.46
CA SER A 59 21.57 13.25 -1.59
C SER A 59 20.25 12.50 -1.67
N ASN A 60 19.35 12.97 -2.53
CA ASN A 60 18.07 12.35 -2.83
C ASN A 60 18.40 11.08 -3.61
N THR A 61 18.73 10.02 -2.87
CA THR A 61 19.13 8.75 -3.43
C THR A 61 17.87 8.12 -3.99
N GLU A 62 17.60 8.42 -5.25
CA GLU A 62 16.41 7.95 -5.95
C GLU A 62 16.44 6.41 -5.91
N ILE A 63 15.43 5.80 -5.28
CA ILE A 63 15.36 4.35 -5.18
C ILE A 63 15.08 3.80 -6.58
N HIS A 64 16.13 3.30 -7.23
CA HIS A 64 16.04 2.71 -8.56
C HIS A 64 15.58 1.25 -8.46
N VAL A 65 14.31 1.01 -8.80
CA VAL A 65 13.73 -0.32 -9.05
C VAL A 65 13.29 -0.44 -10.51
N SER A 66 13.28 -1.66 -11.04
CA SER A 66 12.91 -1.92 -12.43
C SER A 66 11.49 -1.45 -12.75
N THR A 67 11.27 -1.02 -13.99
CA THR A 67 9.93 -0.64 -14.47
C THR A 67 8.95 -1.82 -14.36
N GLU A 68 9.43 -3.03 -14.64
CA GLU A 68 8.66 -4.28 -14.51
C GLU A 68 8.10 -4.46 -13.09
N PHE A 69 8.92 -4.21 -12.07
CA PHE A 69 8.47 -4.32 -10.68
C PHE A 69 7.46 -3.23 -10.33
N ARG A 70 7.70 -1.98 -10.76
CA ARG A 70 6.76 -0.86 -10.53
C ARG A 70 5.39 -1.14 -11.14
N ASP A 71 5.37 -1.60 -12.38
CA ASP A 71 4.15 -1.94 -13.11
C ASP A 71 3.44 -3.13 -12.47
N TRP A 72 4.19 -4.15 -12.05
CA TRP A 72 3.63 -5.28 -11.32
C TRP A 72 2.98 -4.85 -10.00
N VAL A 73 3.61 -4.00 -9.20
CA VAL A 73 3.04 -3.49 -7.94
C VAL A 73 1.75 -2.71 -8.22
N LYS A 74 1.77 -1.81 -9.21
CA LYS A 74 0.60 -1.02 -9.59
C LYS A 74 -0.57 -1.92 -9.99
N ASN A 75 -0.36 -2.79 -10.97
CA ASN A 75 -1.38 -3.70 -11.49
C ASN A 75 -1.92 -4.62 -10.39
N SER A 76 -1.03 -5.19 -9.56
CA SER A 76 -1.42 -6.09 -8.46
C SER A 76 -2.27 -5.37 -7.41
N SER A 77 -1.94 -4.11 -7.10
CA SER A 77 -2.72 -3.31 -6.14
C SER A 77 -4.11 -2.91 -6.67
N GLU A 78 -4.25 -2.76 -7.99
CA GLU A 78 -5.54 -2.46 -8.65
C GLU A 78 -6.41 -3.72 -8.81
N SER A 79 -5.79 -4.89 -8.96
CA SER A 79 -6.48 -6.16 -9.18
C SER A 79 -6.81 -6.94 -7.90
N LEU A 80 -6.32 -6.50 -6.73
CA LEU A 80 -6.50 -7.22 -5.45
C LEU A 80 -7.97 -7.56 -5.14
N HIS A 81 -8.89 -6.67 -5.51
CA HIS A 81 -10.34 -6.85 -5.28
C HIS A 81 -11.07 -7.60 -6.41
N LYS A 82 -10.38 -7.89 -7.52
CA LYS A 82 -10.99 -8.41 -8.77
C LYS A 82 -10.63 -9.87 -9.05
N SER A 83 -9.78 -10.50 -8.25
CA SER A 83 -9.32 -11.86 -8.53
C SER A 83 -10.45 -12.89 -8.33
N VAL A 84 -10.68 -13.71 -9.36
CA VAL A 84 -11.59 -14.88 -9.37
C VAL A 84 -10.83 -16.14 -8.89
N GLU A 85 -9.53 -16.03 -8.61
CA GLU A 85 -8.70 -17.13 -8.11
C GLU A 85 -8.99 -17.44 -6.63
N SER A 86 -8.59 -18.64 -6.18
CA SER A 86 -8.70 -18.95 -4.76
C SER A 86 -7.72 -18.07 -3.96
N GLN A 87 -8.22 -17.43 -2.90
CA GLN A 87 -7.46 -16.52 -2.04
C GLN A 87 -6.13 -17.12 -1.57
N GLU A 88 -6.11 -18.43 -1.28
CA GLU A 88 -4.93 -19.18 -0.84
C GLU A 88 -3.83 -19.23 -1.90
N GLN A 89 -4.18 -19.41 -3.18
CA GLN A 89 -3.21 -19.46 -4.28
C GLN A 89 -2.57 -18.09 -4.50
N THR A 90 -3.39 -17.03 -4.51
CA THR A 90 -2.89 -15.66 -4.61
C THR A 90 -1.96 -15.33 -3.44
N GLU A 91 -2.33 -15.68 -2.20
CA GLU A 91 -1.47 -15.42 -1.05
C GLU A 91 -0.15 -16.20 -1.11
N ALA A 92 -0.16 -17.46 -1.53
CA ALA A 92 1.06 -18.25 -1.72
C ALA A 92 2.01 -17.64 -2.77
N LEU A 93 1.46 -17.14 -3.88
CA LEU A 93 2.21 -16.41 -4.89
C LEU A 93 2.83 -15.13 -4.30
N LEU A 94 2.05 -14.35 -3.57
CA LEU A 94 2.52 -13.10 -2.97
C LEU A 94 3.57 -13.36 -1.88
N ARG A 95 3.45 -14.44 -1.09
CA ARG A 95 4.49 -14.85 -0.14
C ARG A 95 5.80 -15.18 -0.85
N THR A 96 5.74 -15.86 -1.99
CA THR A 96 6.91 -16.17 -2.81
C THR A 96 7.56 -14.90 -3.34
N LYS A 97 6.75 -13.94 -3.80
CA LYS A 97 7.24 -12.62 -4.24
C LYS A 97 7.87 -11.84 -3.09
N SER A 98 7.23 -11.80 -1.93
CA SER A 98 7.72 -11.13 -0.73
C SER A 98 9.09 -11.64 -0.27
N LEU A 99 9.32 -12.95 -0.38
CA LEU A 99 10.61 -13.58 -0.05
C LEU A 99 11.71 -13.26 -1.07
N ALA A 100 11.31 -13.03 -2.32
CA ALA A 100 12.22 -12.76 -3.43
C ALA A 100 12.53 -11.26 -3.62
N LEU A 101 11.96 -10.38 -2.80
CA LEU A 101 12.22 -8.94 -2.89
C LEU A 101 13.70 -8.67 -2.63
N SER A 102 14.31 -7.91 -3.52
CA SER A 102 15.60 -7.27 -3.28
C SER A 102 15.48 -6.16 -2.23
N LEU A 103 16.63 -5.74 -1.69
CA LEU A 103 16.67 -4.62 -0.74
C LEU A 103 16.02 -3.35 -1.32
N GLN A 104 16.33 -3.03 -2.59
CA GLN A 104 15.81 -1.85 -3.27
C GLN A 104 14.29 -1.94 -3.46
N GLU A 105 13.76 -3.13 -3.79
CA GLU A 105 12.32 -3.35 -3.92
C GLU A 105 11.61 -3.23 -2.57
N SER A 106 12.16 -3.78 -1.49
CA SER A 106 11.59 -3.63 -0.15
C SER A 106 11.61 -2.16 0.31
N GLN A 107 12.69 -1.43 0.04
CA GLN A 107 12.77 0.01 0.31
C GLN A 107 11.77 0.82 -0.52
N TYR A 108 11.59 0.47 -1.79
CA TYR A 108 10.58 1.09 -2.65
C TYR A 108 9.16 0.88 -2.09
N LEU A 109 8.82 -0.33 -1.66
CA LEU A 109 7.53 -0.61 -1.03
C LEU A 109 7.33 0.18 0.27
N ALA A 110 8.37 0.32 1.09
CA ALA A 110 8.32 1.17 2.27
C ALA A 110 8.06 2.64 1.91
N GLN A 111 8.72 3.15 0.87
CA GLN A 111 8.48 4.50 0.36
C GLN A 111 7.03 4.66 -0.14
N MET A 112 6.52 3.70 -0.91
CA MET A 112 5.14 3.70 -1.40
C MET A 112 4.14 3.72 -0.26
N ALA A 113 4.35 2.94 0.80
CA ALA A 113 3.48 2.92 1.98
C ALA A 113 3.39 4.30 2.67
N LEU A 114 4.51 5.02 2.73
CA LEU A 114 4.64 6.32 3.39
C LEU A 114 4.20 7.50 2.53
N GLN A 115 4.20 7.36 1.21
CA GLN A 115 3.88 8.46 0.30
C GLN A 115 2.38 8.77 0.32
N ALA A 116 2.01 9.91 0.91
CA ALA A 116 0.61 10.35 1.03
C ALA A 116 -0.10 10.52 -0.34
N SER A 117 0.65 10.88 -1.39
CA SER A 117 0.11 11.02 -2.75
C SER A 117 -0.05 9.71 -3.50
N ALA A 118 0.43 8.58 -2.97
CA ALA A 118 0.27 7.27 -3.61
C ALA A 118 -1.17 6.75 -3.43
N PRO A 119 -1.72 5.98 -4.39
CA PRO A 119 -3.04 5.40 -4.27
C PRO A 119 -3.18 4.55 -3.00
N ALA A 120 -4.30 4.66 -2.28
CA ALA A 120 -4.51 3.98 -1.01
C ALA A 120 -4.28 2.46 -1.10
N ASN A 121 -4.76 1.82 -2.17
CA ASN A 121 -4.56 0.39 -2.40
C ASN A 121 -3.08 0.03 -2.58
N THR A 122 -2.31 0.85 -3.26
CA THR A 122 -0.86 0.65 -3.42
C THR A 122 -0.14 0.76 -2.08
N ARG A 123 -0.54 1.71 -1.23
CA ARG A 123 0.01 1.86 0.13
C ARG A 123 -0.26 0.63 0.99
N ILE A 124 -1.51 0.17 1.01
CA ILE A 124 -1.94 -1.04 1.75
C ILE A 124 -1.23 -2.28 1.22
N PHE A 125 -1.22 -2.45 -0.11
CA PHE A 125 -0.57 -3.59 -0.77
C PHE A 125 0.93 -3.63 -0.48
N SER A 126 1.59 -2.47 -0.43
CA SER A 126 3.02 -2.40 -0.11
C SER A 126 3.30 -2.88 1.31
N VAL A 127 2.52 -2.44 2.30
CA VAL A 127 2.66 -2.92 3.68
C VAL A 127 2.33 -4.42 3.78
N TYR A 128 1.26 -4.87 3.12
CA TYR A 128 0.87 -6.28 3.07
C TYR A 128 2.01 -7.15 2.55
N LEU A 129 2.56 -6.79 1.40
CA LEU A 129 3.60 -7.57 0.74
C LEU A 129 4.86 -7.63 1.58
N LEU A 130 5.25 -6.53 2.25
CA LEU A 130 6.37 -6.55 3.19
C LEU A 130 6.10 -7.50 4.38
N GLY A 131 4.89 -7.45 4.94
CA GLY A 131 4.49 -8.24 6.11
C GLY A 131 4.37 -9.74 5.86
N LEU A 132 4.16 -10.18 4.62
CA LEU A 132 4.07 -11.61 4.27
C LEU A 132 5.35 -12.40 4.59
N GLN A 133 6.51 -11.74 4.56
CA GLN A 133 7.82 -12.25 4.96
C GLN A 133 8.53 -11.20 5.82
N ALA A 134 7.92 -10.88 6.96
CA ALA A 134 8.41 -9.84 7.86
C ALA A 134 9.88 -10.00 8.30
N PRO A 135 10.42 -11.22 8.53
CA PRO A 135 11.84 -11.38 8.88
C PRO A 135 12.78 -10.93 7.76
N HIS A 136 12.46 -11.29 6.51
CA HIS A 136 13.22 -10.87 5.32
C HIS A 136 13.13 -9.35 5.11
N ASN A 137 11.94 -8.80 5.32
CA ASN A 137 11.63 -7.40 5.06
C ASN A 137 11.74 -6.49 6.30
N LEU A 138 12.38 -6.95 7.38
CA LEU A 138 12.35 -6.29 8.69
C LEU A 138 12.83 -4.82 8.62
N ALA A 139 13.89 -4.55 7.86
CA ALA A 139 14.43 -3.21 7.72
C ALA A 139 13.43 -2.25 7.06
N ALA A 140 12.73 -2.71 6.01
CA ALA A 140 11.73 -1.92 5.32
C ALA A 140 10.47 -1.70 6.18
N ILE A 141 10.01 -2.74 6.90
CA ILE A 141 8.90 -2.59 7.85
C ILE A 141 9.28 -1.63 8.98
N SER A 142 10.50 -1.73 9.51
CA SER A 142 10.99 -0.81 10.55
C SER A 142 11.02 0.62 10.03
N ALA A 143 11.49 0.87 8.81
CA ALA A 143 11.41 2.19 8.19
C ALA A 143 9.97 2.71 8.06
N VAL A 144 9.02 1.83 7.70
CA VAL A 144 7.59 2.18 7.71
C VAL A 144 7.11 2.52 9.11
N LEU A 145 7.59 1.90 10.18
CA LEU A 145 7.15 2.20 11.55
C LEU A 145 7.82 3.42 12.18
N GLU A 146 9.09 3.64 11.86
CA GLU A 146 9.93 4.70 12.40
C GLU A 146 9.66 6.08 11.77
N ALA A 147 9.08 6.12 10.56
CA ALA A 147 8.75 7.37 9.89
C ALA A 147 7.72 8.20 10.69
N PRO A 148 7.88 9.54 10.78
CA PRO A 148 6.87 10.39 11.41
C PRO A 148 5.53 10.29 10.68
N LEU A 149 4.43 10.53 11.39
CA LEU A 149 3.11 10.65 10.76
C LEU A 149 3.03 11.98 10.01
N SER A 150 2.43 11.97 8.82
CA SER A 150 2.27 13.17 7.99
C SER A 150 1.23 14.14 8.58
N PHE A 151 0.21 13.59 9.23
CA PHE A 151 -0.85 14.35 9.90
C PHE A 151 -0.62 14.27 11.41
N GLN A 152 -0.29 15.41 12.02
CA GLN A 152 0.15 15.52 13.42
C GLN A 152 -0.89 14.99 14.42
N GLU A 153 -0.46 14.76 15.67
CA GLU A 153 -1.18 14.06 16.74
C GLU A 153 -2.56 14.62 17.14
N LYS A 154 -2.98 15.78 16.62
CA LYS A 154 -4.28 16.41 16.92
C LYS A 154 -4.88 17.08 15.68
N PRO A 155 -5.37 16.29 14.70
CA PRO A 155 -6.16 16.86 13.61
C PRO A 155 -7.41 17.54 14.19
N ALA A 156 -7.91 18.55 13.50
CA ALA A 156 -9.17 19.18 13.90
C ALA A 156 -10.29 18.13 13.87
N THR A 157 -11.18 18.14 14.87
CA THR A 157 -12.29 17.20 14.95
C THR A 157 -13.21 17.36 13.73
N HIS A 158 -13.62 16.24 13.12
CA HIS A 158 -14.45 16.18 11.92
C HIS A 158 -13.80 16.75 10.65
N SER A 159 -12.47 16.70 10.57
CA SER A 159 -11.72 17.18 9.42
C SER A 159 -11.31 16.04 8.47
N PRO A 160 -11.06 16.34 7.18
CA PRO A 160 -10.40 15.39 6.28
C PRO A 160 -9.06 14.89 6.81
N GLU A 161 -8.30 15.75 7.50
CA GLU A 161 -7.00 15.44 8.10
C GLU A 161 -7.14 14.38 9.20
N GLU A 162 -8.24 14.38 9.95
CA GLU A 162 -8.54 13.32 10.94
C GLU A 162 -8.64 11.95 10.25
N THR A 163 -9.37 11.90 9.14
CA THR A 163 -9.52 10.67 8.36
C THR A 163 -8.18 10.19 7.81
N LEU A 164 -7.36 11.10 7.27
CA LEU A 164 -6.04 10.77 6.73
C LEU A 164 -5.07 10.31 7.83
N ALA A 165 -5.09 10.95 9.00
CA ALA A 165 -4.31 10.52 10.16
C ALA A 165 -4.72 9.12 10.64
N MET A 166 -6.02 8.82 10.65
CA MET A 166 -6.53 7.49 11.00
C MET A 166 -6.09 6.42 9.98
N GLN A 167 -6.12 6.73 8.68
CA GLN A 167 -5.65 5.84 7.63
C GLN A 167 -4.16 5.53 7.78
N GLU A 168 -3.34 6.55 8.03
CA GLU A 168 -1.91 6.36 8.25
C GLU A 168 -1.63 5.51 9.49
N LYS A 169 -2.30 5.79 10.62
CA LYS A 169 -2.19 4.95 11.83
C LYS A 169 -2.62 3.51 11.58
N SER A 170 -3.65 3.29 10.77
CA SER A 170 -4.11 1.93 10.42
C SER A 170 -3.07 1.18 9.59
N LEU A 171 -2.40 1.84 8.65
CA LEU A 171 -1.27 1.27 7.91
C LEU A 171 -0.12 0.88 8.85
N ARG A 172 0.23 1.73 9.82
CA ARG A 172 1.28 1.40 10.80
C ARG A 172 0.88 0.23 11.71
N ARG A 173 -0.39 0.15 12.13
CA ARG A 173 -0.90 -0.99 12.91
C ARG A 173 -0.81 -2.30 12.15
N MET A 174 -1.06 -2.28 10.84
CA MET A 174 -0.91 -3.47 10.01
C MET A 174 0.53 -3.98 10.01
N ALA A 175 1.51 -3.09 9.80
CA ALA A 175 2.93 -3.43 9.92
C ALA A 175 3.32 -3.96 11.31
N ILE A 176 2.76 -3.40 12.39
CA ILE A 176 2.95 -3.90 13.76
C ILE A 176 2.42 -5.33 13.89
N GLU A 177 1.18 -5.59 13.46
CA GLU A 177 0.58 -6.92 13.57
C GLU A 177 1.35 -7.97 12.75
N ASP A 178 1.92 -7.60 11.61
CA ASP A 178 2.73 -8.55 10.83
C ASP A 178 4.05 -8.90 11.51
N LEU A 179 4.73 -7.95 12.18
CA LEU A 179 5.89 -8.28 13.04
C LEU A 179 5.50 -9.18 14.21
N LEU A 180 4.35 -8.92 14.84
CA LEU A 180 3.83 -9.74 15.93
C LEU A 180 3.45 -11.16 15.47
N LYS A 181 2.92 -11.33 14.26
CA LYS A 181 2.67 -12.67 13.69
C LYS A 181 3.98 -13.44 13.51
N SER A 182 5.03 -12.79 13.00
CA SER A 182 6.35 -13.43 12.86
C SER A 182 7.01 -13.74 14.22
N PHE A 183 6.77 -12.92 15.25
CA PHE A 183 7.13 -13.26 16.63
C PHE A 183 6.47 -14.55 17.11
N GLN A 184 5.14 -14.65 16.95
CA GLN A 184 4.38 -15.81 17.39
C GLN A 184 4.82 -17.10 16.70
N LYS A 185 5.30 -16.99 15.47
CA LYS A 185 5.87 -18.12 14.70
C LYS A 185 7.32 -18.45 15.10
N GLY A 186 7.97 -17.63 15.94
CA GLY A 186 9.37 -17.79 16.32
C GLY A 186 10.36 -17.34 15.24
N GLU A 187 9.91 -16.61 14.22
CA GLU A 187 10.75 -16.15 13.11
C GLU A 187 11.54 -14.88 13.46
N LEU A 188 11.03 -14.09 14.43
CA LEU A 188 11.68 -12.88 14.93
C LEU A 188 11.84 -12.96 16.45
N PRO A 189 13.04 -12.69 16.98
CA PRO A 189 13.27 -12.65 18.42
C PRO A 189 12.59 -11.44 19.05
N ARG A 190 12.19 -11.58 20.32
CA ARG A 190 11.50 -10.53 21.08
C ARG A 190 12.30 -9.22 21.10
N GLU A 191 13.62 -9.33 21.25
CA GLU A 191 14.54 -8.20 21.40
C GLU A 191 14.54 -7.31 20.15
N GLN A 192 14.51 -7.91 18.95
CA GLN A 192 14.47 -7.14 17.70
C GLN A 192 13.16 -6.36 17.57
N ILE A 193 12.03 -6.98 17.94
CA ILE A 193 10.72 -6.34 17.87
C ILE A 193 10.61 -5.19 18.87
N VAL A 194 11.10 -5.38 20.09
CA VAL A 194 11.15 -4.31 21.10
C VAL A 194 11.98 -3.14 20.59
N GLN A 195 13.16 -3.40 20.03
CA GLN A 195 14.02 -2.36 19.46
C GLN A 195 13.34 -1.59 18.32
N THR A 196 12.58 -2.27 17.45
CA THR A 196 11.80 -1.61 16.40
C THR A 196 10.67 -0.77 17.00
N PHE A 197 9.93 -1.28 17.99
CA PHE A 197 8.81 -0.57 18.60
C PHE A 197 9.24 0.66 19.41
N ASP A 198 10.39 0.59 20.09
CA ASP A 198 10.94 1.71 20.87
C ASP A 198 11.25 2.93 19.99
N LYS A 199 11.50 2.72 18.70
CA LYS A 199 11.80 3.78 17.73
C LYS A 199 10.57 4.39 17.06
N ILE A 200 9.36 3.85 17.29
CA ILE A 200 8.12 4.43 16.75
C ILE A 200 7.94 5.84 17.33
N PRO A 201 7.79 6.90 16.52
CA PRO A 201 7.69 8.26 17.04
C PRO A 201 6.33 8.56 17.69
N ASP A 202 5.23 8.09 17.11
CA ASP A 202 3.86 8.32 17.64
C ASP A 202 3.64 7.51 18.94
N ALA A 203 3.33 8.22 20.03
CA ALA A 203 3.20 7.62 21.35
C ALA A 203 2.04 6.61 21.46
N GLN A 204 0.95 6.82 20.72
CA GLN A 204 -0.20 5.92 20.74
C GLN A 204 0.11 4.60 20.02
N LEU A 205 0.78 4.66 18.87
CA LEU A 205 1.25 3.50 18.12
C LEU A 205 2.32 2.73 18.88
N LYS A 206 3.29 3.42 19.50
CA LYS A 206 4.28 2.79 20.37
C LYS A 206 3.60 2.03 21.52
N LYS A 207 2.71 2.69 22.25
CA LYS A 207 1.95 2.07 23.34
C LYS A 207 1.18 0.84 22.84
N TYR A 208 0.47 0.98 21.72
CA TYR A 208 -0.24 -0.12 21.09
C TYR A 208 0.67 -1.32 20.82
N ALA A 209 1.82 -1.09 20.17
CA ALA A 209 2.76 -2.14 19.80
C ALA A 209 3.29 -2.91 21.02
N HIS A 210 3.70 -2.21 22.08
CA HIS A 210 4.17 -2.86 23.31
C HIS A 210 3.05 -3.58 24.07
N THR A 211 1.85 -2.99 24.15
CA THR A 211 0.70 -3.66 24.79
C THR A 211 0.37 -4.98 24.09
N ARG A 212 0.32 -4.97 22.75
CA ARG A 212 0.08 -6.18 21.96
C ARG A 212 1.19 -7.22 22.13
N LEU A 213 2.46 -6.81 22.11
CA LEU A 213 3.57 -7.74 22.39
C LEU A 213 3.47 -8.37 23.78
N GLN A 214 3.13 -7.58 24.80
CA GLN A 214 2.93 -8.07 26.16
C GLN A 214 1.81 -9.10 26.24
N GLU A 215 0.68 -8.86 25.57
CA GLU A 215 -0.46 -9.78 25.51
C GLU A 215 -0.08 -11.14 24.90
N LEU A 216 0.83 -11.17 23.93
CA LEU A 216 1.30 -12.40 23.28
C LEU A 216 2.35 -13.18 24.08
N THR A 217 2.92 -12.57 25.13
CA THR A 217 3.96 -13.17 25.98
C THR A 217 3.46 -13.63 27.36
N LYS A 218 2.17 -13.44 27.63
CA LYS A 218 1.50 -13.96 28.83
C LYS A 218 1.10 -15.41 28.63
#